data_AF-A0A4R7J6E9-F1
#
_entry.id   AF-A0A4R7J6E9-F1
#
_cell.length_a   1.000
_cell.length_b   1.000
_cell.length_c   1.000
_cell.angle_alpha   90.00
_cell.angle_beta   90.00
_cell.angle_gamma   90.00
#
_symmetry.space_group_name_H-M   'P 1'
#
loop_
_entity.id
_entity.type
_entity.pdbx_description
1 polymer ?
#
loop_
_entity_poly.entity_id
_entity_poly.type
_entity_poly.pdbx_seq_one_letter_code
_entity_poly.pdbx_strand_id
1 'polypeptide(L)' 'MHGDASARLFGAEPVGLPTGAGYAVGARLVRSYLDTTGRSAAESLLTPSAEILGIAREPLGV' A
#
# COMPACT_ATOMS: atom_id res chain seq x y z
N MET A 1 8.90 -6.26 7.64
CA MET A 1 8.80 -7.72 7.83
C MET A 1 8.83 -8.52 6.53
N HIS A 2 8.28 -8.04 5.41
CA HIS A 2 8.29 -8.78 4.12
C HIS A 2 9.06 -8.02 3.04
N GLY A 3 9.78 -8.74 2.19
CA GLY A 3 10.64 -8.28 1.10
C GLY A 3 11.56 -9.43 0.69
N ASP A 4 12.57 -9.18 -0.13
CA ASP A 4 13.47 -10.22 -0.63
C ASP A 4 14.21 -10.98 0.48
N ALA A 5 14.51 -10.34 1.61
CA ALA A 5 15.09 -11.02 2.76
C ALA A 5 14.18 -12.14 3.29
N SER A 6 12.87 -11.87 3.36
CA SER A 6 11.87 -12.84 3.81
C SER A 6 11.58 -13.88 2.72
N ALA A 7 11.58 -13.49 1.44
CA ALA A 7 11.43 -14.43 0.33
C ALA A 7 12.52 -15.51 0.39
N ARG A 8 13.79 -15.11 0.56
CA ARG A 8 14.92 -16.04 0.75
C ARG A 8 14.75 -16.93 1.98
N LEU A 9 14.32 -16.36 3.11
CA LEU A 9 14.12 -17.11 4.35
C LEU A 9 13.06 -18.22 4.21
N PHE A 10 12.01 -17.98 3.42
CA PHE A 10 10.91 -18.92 3.22
C PHE A 10 11.01 -19.73 1.92
N GLY A 11 12.13 -19.67 1.20
CA GLY A 11 12.35 -20.44 -0.03
C GLY A 11 11.55 -19.95 -1.25
N ALA A 12 11.10 -18.70 -1.24
CA ALA A 12 10.46 -18.05 -2.38
C ALA A 12 11.46 -17.26 -3.23
N GLU A 13 11.16 -17.07 -4.52
CA GLU A 13 12.00 -16.32 -5.44
C GLU A 13 12.02 -14.82 -5.10
N PRO A 14 13.20 -14.20 -4.88
CA PRO A 14 13.33 -12.76 -4.69
C PRO A 14 12.97 -12.00 -5.97
N VAL A 15 12.31 -10.86 -5.83
CA VAL A 15 11.83 -10.07 -6.98
C VAL A 15 12.40 -8.64 -7.00
N GLY A 16 13.45 -8.38 -6.21
CA GLY A 16 14.10 -7.09 -6.11
C GLY A 16 13.41 -6.12 -5.14
N LEU A 17 12.55 -6.61 -4.25
CA LEU A 17 11.82 -5.75 -3.31
C LEU A 17 12.57 -5.60 -1.98
N PRO A 18 12.84 -4.36 -1.52
CA PRO A 18 13.42 -4.16 -0.21
C PRO A 18 12.43 -4.57 0.90
N THR A 19 12.97 -4.89 2.07
CA THR A 19 12.16 -5.17 3.26
C THR A 19 11.24 -3.99 3.57
N GLY A 20 9.95 -4.26 3.66
CA GLY A 20 8.93 -3.25 3.96
C GLY A 20 8.38 -2.51 2.74
N ALA A 21 8.75 -2.89 1.51
CA ALA A 21 8.25 -2.24 0.29
C ALA A 21 6.71 -2.08 0.28
N GLY A 22 5.98 -3.12 0.67
CA GLY A 22 4.51 -3.07 0.75
C GLY A 22 3.97 -2.04 1.75
N TYR A 23 4.67 -1.81 2.87
CA TYR A 23 4.27 -0.80 3.86
C TYR A 23 4.51 0.62 3.33
N ALA A 24 5.66 0.83 2.68
CA ALA A 24 5.98 2.12 2.06
C ALA A 24 5.00 2.47 0.93
N VAL A 25 4.66 1.51 0.07
CA VAL A 25 3.64 1.68 -0.98
C VAL A 25 2.26 1.91 -0.36
N GLY A 26 1.88 1.12 0.65
CA GLY A 26 0.61 1.26 1.35
C GLY A 26 0.42 2.66 1.97
N ALA A 27 1.46 3.20 2.60
CA ALA A 27 1.42 4.56 3.16
C ALA A 27 1.15 5.63 2.11
N ARG A 28 1.73 5.49 0.91
CA ARG A 28 1.49 6.41 -0.23
C ARG A 28 0.07 6.29 -0.76
N LEU A 29 -0.46 5.08 -0.89
CA LEU A 29 -1.82 4.83 -1.34
C LEU A 29 -2.84 5.42 -0.35
N VAL A 30 -2.68 5.16 0.94
CA VAL A 30 -3.55 5.72 1.99
C VAL A 30 -3.51 7.24 1.94
N ARG A 31 -2.32 7.84 1.84
CA ARG A 31 -2.19 9.29 1.75
C ARG A 31 -2.92 9.86 0.53
N SER A 32 -2.70 9.29 -0.64
CA SER A 32 -3.39 9.70 -1.87
C SER A 32 -4.90 9.65 -1.74
N TYR A 33 -5.45 8.60 -1.14
CA TYR A 33 -6.90 8.48 -0.90
C TYR A 33 -7.43 9.56 0.06
N LEU A 34 -6.75 9.79 1.19
CA LEU A 34 -7.17 10.80 2.16
C LEU A 34 -7.10 12.20 1.57
N ASP A 35 -6.02 12.52 0.84
CA ASP A 35 -5.83 13.80 0.16
C ASP A 35 -6.90 14.02 -0.93
N THR A 36 -7.30 12.96 -1.65
CA THR A 36 -8.33 13.03 -2.71
C THR A 36 -9.74 13.18 -2.16
N THR A 37 -10.06 12.48 -1.06
CA THR A 37 -11.42 12.45 -0.51
C THR A 37 -11.68 13.51 0.55
N GLY A 38 -10.63 14.11 1.12
CA GLY A 38 -10.71 15.01 2.27
C GLY A 38 -11.10 14.33 3.57
N ARG A 39 -11.25 13.00 3.59
CA ARG A 39 -11.58 12.23 4.80
C ARG A 39 -10.35 12.01 5.66
N SER A 40 -10.57 11.84 6.96
CA SER A 40 -9.58 11.32 7.88
C SER A 40 -9.50 9.78 7.84
N ALA A 41 -8.41 9.25 8.39
CA ALA A 41 -8.27 7.80 8.57
C ALA A 41 -9.36 7.22 9.49
N ALA A 42 -9.77 7.98 10.52
CA ALA A 42 -10.81 7.55 11.46
C ALA A 42 -12.18 7.40 10.78
N GLU A 43 -12.53 8.32 9.88
CA GLU A 43 -13.77 8.25 9.08
C GLU A 43 -13.75 7.10 8.07
N SER A 44 -12.56 6.63 7.68
CA SER A 44 -12.37 5.62 6.64
C SER A 44 -12.04 4.23 7.18
N LEU A 45 -12.22 3.98 8.48
CA LEU A 45 -11.85 2.72 9.13
C LEU A 45 -12.53 1.47 8.52
N LEU A 46 -13.77 1.63 8.05
CA LEU A 46 -14.57 0.55 7.47
C LEU A 46 -14.64 0.63 5.95
N THR A 47 -13.92 1.56 5.33
CA THR A 47 -13.88 1.70 3.88
C THR A 47 -13.25 0.45 3.27
N PRO A 48 -13.91 -0.21 2.30
CA PRO A 48 -13.33 -1.35 1.62
C PRO A 48 -12.00 -1.00 0.95
N SER A 49 -11.01 -1.89 1.05
CA SER A 49 -9.70 -1.68 0.44
C SER A 49 -9.77 -1.48 -1.08
N ALA A 50 -10.71 -2.14 -1.76
CA ALA A 50 -10.93 -1.96 -3.19
C ALA A 50 -11.32 -0.52 -3.56
N GLU A 51 -12.12 0.14 -2.73
CA GLU A 51 -12.50 1.56 -2.93
C GLU A 51 -11.30 2.47 -2.72
N ILE A 52 -10.54 2.26 -1.64
CA ILE A 52 -9.31 3.01 -1.36
C ILE A 52 -8.33 2.89 -2.53
N LEU A 53 -8.10 1.66 -3.03
CA LEU A 53 -7.21 1.42 -4.15
C LEU A 53 -7.71 2.03 -5.46
N GLY A 54 -9.03 1.99 -5.72
CA GLY A 54 -9.61 2.61 -6.91
C GLY A 54 -9.34 4.11 -6.98
N ILE A 55 -9.54 4.80 -5.85
CA ILE A 55 -9.34 6.26 -5.76
C ILE A 55 -7.85 6.62 -5.68
N ALA A 56 -7.05 5.88 -4.90
CA ALA A 56 -5.65 6.23 -4.67
C ALA A 56 -4.76 6.08 -5.91
N ARG A 57 -5.16 5.23 -6.86
CA ARG A 57 -4.34 4.90 -8.04
C ARG A 57 -4.35 5.97 -9.11
N GLU A 58 -5.47 6.66 -9.33
CA GLU A 58 -5.56 7.70 -10.35
C GLU A 58 -4.55 8.84 -10.15
N PRO A 59 -4.41 9.45 -8.95
CA PRO A 59 -3.43 10.51 -8.73
C PRO A 59 -1.97 10.02 -8.76
N LEU A 60 -1.73 8.73 -8.48
CA LEU A 60 -0.40 8.13 -8.45
C LEU A 60 0.07 7.64 -9.82
N GLY A 61 -0.83 7.52 -10.81
CA GLY A 61 -0.51 7.05 -12.15
C GLY A 61 -0.07 5.59 -12.23
N VAL A 62 -0.62 4.73 -11.35
CA VAL A 62 -0.27 3.28 -11.24
C VAL A 62 -1.47 2.34 -11.32
#